data_AF-A0A933B1X9-F1
#
_entry.id   AF-A0A933B1X9-F1
#
_cell.length_a   1.000
_cell.length_b   1.000
_cell.length_c   1.000
_cell.angle_alpha   90.00
_cell.angle_beta   90.00
_cell.angle_gamma   90.00
#
_symmetry.space_group_name_H-M   'P 1'
#
loop_
_entity.id
_entity.type
_entity.pdbx_description
1 polymer ?
#
loop_
_entity_poly.entity_id
_entity_poly.type
_entity_poly.pdbx_seq_one_letter_code
_entity_poly.pdbx_strand_id
1 'polypeptide(L)' 'MPKEIIPSSYECDCGHQSHFFENTVRDLKAMSLKKRIRLGDSASEEHIIVFYKGVMVDIICPKTKGNV' A
#
# COMPACT_ATOMS: atom_id res chain seq x y z
N MET A 1 2.62 12.43 3.73
CA MET A 1 3.23 11.45 2.83
C MET A 1 3.08 10.07 3.44
N PRO A 2 2.44 9.12 2.73
CA PRO A 2 2.38 7.73 3.16
C PRO A 2 3.79 7.17 3.38
N LYS A 3 3.95 6.36 4.42
CA LYS A 3 5.25 5.82 4.83
C LYS A 3 5.24 4.30 4.76
N GLU A 4 6.31 3.74 4.23
CA GLU A 4 6.60 2.32 4.39
C GLU A 4 7.32 2.10 5.72
N ILE A 5 6.81 1.17 6.53
CA ILE A 5 7.41 0.68 7.76
C ILE A 5 7.86 -0.76 7.48
N ILE A 6 9.16 -0.92 7.23
CA ILE A 6 9.77 -2.20 6.88
C ILE A 6 9.49 -3.22 8.00
N PRO A 7 9.19 -4.49 7.66
CA PRO A 7 9.24 -5.09 6.32
C PRO A 7 7.92 -5.12 5.53
N SER A 8 6.78 -4.93 6.18
CA SER A 8 5.48 -5.20 5.54
C SER A 8 4.32 -4.37 6.08
N SER A 9 4.62 -3.23 6.70
CA SER A 9 3.62 -2.32 7.25
C SER A 9 3.65 -0.98 6.52
N TYR A 10 2.51 -0.31 6.46
CA TYR A 10 2.36 0.95 5.74
C TYR A 10 1.47 1.90 6.52
N GLU A 11 1.91 3.15 6.69
CA GLU A 11 1.17 4.19 7.40
C GLU A 11 0.62 5.20 6.39
N CYS A 12 -0.70 5.36 6.39
CA CYS A 12 -1.39 6.38 5.64
C CYS A 12 -1.36 7.73 6.39
N ASP A 13 -1.45 8.83 5.65
CA ASP A 13 -1.55 10.19 6.21
C ASP A 13 -2.77 10.40 7.12
N CYS A 14 -3.80 9.55 7.02
CA CYS A 14 -4.93 9.59 7.93
C CYS A 14 -4.66 8.92 9.30
N GLY A 15 -3.44 8.42 9.52
CA GLY A 15 -3.01 7.70 10.72
C GLY A 15 -3.32 6.20 10.72
N HIS A 16 -3.96 5.69 9.66
CA HIS A 16 -4.23 4.25 9.53
C HIS A 16 -2.96 3.47 9.18
N GLN A 17 -2.76 2.34 9.85
CA GLN A 17 -1.66 1.41 9.54
C GLN A 17 -2.20 0.11 8.97
N SER A 18 -1.68 -0.26 7.80
CA SER A 18 -1.98 -1.52 7.13
C SER A 18 -0.81 -2.48 7.33
N HIS A 19 -1.09 -3.66 7.90
CA HIS A 19 -0.10 -4.69 8.17
C HIS A 19 -0.34 -5.89 7.27
N PHE A 20 0.72 -6.35 6.61
CA PHE A 20 0.67 -7.48 5.69
C PHE A 20 1.69 -8.54 6.06
N PHE A 21 1.54 -9.75 5.52
CA PHE A 21 2.59 -10.75 5.60
C PHE A 21 3.79 -10.34 4.73
N GLU A 22 5.00 -10.54 5.25
CA GLU A 22 6.25 -10.15 4.57
C GLU A 22 6.43 -10.86 3.22
N ASN A 23 6.06 -12.14 3.15
CA ASN A 23 6.12 -12.91 1.90
C ASN A 23 5.20 -12.29 0.83
N THR A 24 3.98 -11.90 1.20
CA THR A 24 3.05 -11.21 0.29
C THR A 24 3.66 -9.91 -0.22
N VAL A 25 4.19 -9.06 0.66
CA VAL A 25 4.82 -7.80 0.24
C VAL A 25 6.01 -8.03 -0.67
N ARG A 26 6.88 -8.99 -0.34
CA ARG A 26 8.05 -9.34 -1.16
C ARG A 26 7.64 -9.77 -2.57
N ASP A 27 6.66 -10.66 -2.67
CA ASP A 27 6.18 -11.18 -3.95
C ASP A 27 5.53 -10.06 -4.78
N LEU A 28 4.71 -9.21 -4.16
CA LEU A 28 4.08 -8.08 -4.84
C LEU A 28 5.08 -7.01 -5.27
N LYS A 29 6.13 -6.74 -4.48
CA LYS A 29 7.23 -5.86 -4.90
C LYS A 29 7.94 -6.43 -6.12
N ALA A 30 8.28 -7.71 -6.13
CA ALA A 30 8.89 -8.36 -7.28
C ALA A 30 7.99 -8.30 -8.53
N MET A 31 6.69 -8.57 -8.38
CA MET A 31 5.70 -8.42 -9.46
C MET A 31 5.59 -6.97 -9.95
N SER A 32 5.74 -6.00 -9.05
CA SER A 32 5.59 -4.58 -9.35
C SER A 32 6.74 -4.00 -10.19
N LEU A 33 7.85 -4.74 -10.35
CA LEU A 33 8.93 -4.37 -11.27
C LEU A 33 8.43 -4.24 -12.72
N LYS A 34 7.42 -5.03 -13.09
CA LYS A 34 6.89 -5.10 -14.47
C LYS A 34 5.60 -4.31 -14.66
N LYS A 35 4.77 -4.16 -13.63
CA LYS A 35 3.45 -3.51 -13.71
C LYS A 35 3.07 -2.83 -12.39
N ARG A 36 2.10 -1.93 -12.42
CA ARG A 36 1.54 -1.38 -11.17
C ARG A 36 0.68 -2.43 -10.47
N ILE A 37 0.87 -2.59 -9.16
CA ILE A 37 0.16 -3.55 -8.31
C ILE A 37 -0.58 -2.79 -7.21
N ARG A 38 -1.74 -3.31 -6.80
CA ARG A 38 -2.57 -2.77 -5.72
C ARG A 38 -2.82 -3.87 -4.69
N LEU A 39 -2.66 -3.55 -3.41
CA LEU A 39 -2.89 -4.46 -2.30
C LEU A 39 -3.80 -3.76 -1.27
N GLY A 40 -5.00 -4.27 -1.10
CA GLY A 40 -5.95 -3.78 -0.10
C GLY A 40 -5.74 -4.48 1.25
N ASP A 41 -5.97 -3.76 2.35
CA ASP A 41 -5.79 -4.26 3.71
C ASP A 41 -7.03 -4.95 4.31
N SER A 42 -8.09 -5.12 3.51
CA SER A 42 -9.34 -5.78 3.93
C SER A 42 -10.04 -5.15 5.15
N ALA A 43 -9.67 -3.92 5.53
CA ALA A 43 -10.40 -3.16 6.54
C ALA A 43 -11.75 -2.66 6.00
N SER A 44 -12.70 -2.33 6.87
CA SER A 44 -14.00 -1.76 6.46
C SER A 44 -13.83 -0.46 5.66
N GLU A 45 -12.84 0.35 6.04
CA GLU A 45 -12.35 1.50 5.28
C GLU A 45 -11.01 1.10 4.64
N GLU A 46 -11.10 0.28 3.60
CA GLU A 46 -9.94 -0.36 2.99
C GLU A 46 -8.95 0.67 2.43
N HIS A 47 -7.69 0.55 2.86
CA HIS A 47 -6.58 1.30 2.27
C HIS A 47 -5.88 0.43 1.23
N ILE A 48 -5.57 1.02 0.07
CA ILE A 48 -4.92 0.30 -1.02
C ILE A 48 -3.49 0.78 -1.16
N ILE A 49 -2.53 -0.10 -0.87
CA ILE A 49 -1.11 0.13 -1.09
C ILE A 49 -0.81 -0.05 -2.57
N VAL A 50 -0.16 0.93 -3.19
CA VAL A 50 0.23 0.88 -4.60
C VAL A 50 1.73 0.64 -4.71
N PHE A 51 2.10 -0.41 -5.44
CA PHE A 51 3.49 -0.75 -5.74
C PHE A 51 3.81 -0.51 -7.21
N TYR A 52 4.99 0.04 -7.49
CA TYR A 52 5.53 0.17 -8.84
C TYR A 52 7.06 0.23 -8.82
N LYS A 53 7.72 -0.39 -9.81
CA LYS A 53 9.18 -0.49 -9.89
C LYS A 53 9.85 -1.07 -8.63
N GLY A 54 9.18 -2.01 -7.96
CA GLY A 54 9.75 -2.71 -6.79
C GLY A 54 9.57 -1.97 -5.46
N VAL A 55 8.92 -0.82 -5.44
CA VAL A 55 8.75 0.02 -4.25
C VAL A 55 7.28 0.41 -4.04
N MET A 56 6.92 0.77 -2.82
CA MET A 56 5.65 1.45 -2.56
C MET A 56 5.73 2.87 -3.13
N VAL A 57 4.69 3.29 -3.84
CA VAL A 57 4.63 4.61 -4.48
C VAL A 57 3.44 5.45 -4.03
N ASP A 58 2.40 4.83 -3.47
CA ASP A 58 1.19 5.53 -3.02
C ASP A 58 0.36 4.68 -2.04
N ILE A 59 -0.55 5.34 -1.31
CA ILE A 59 -1.62 4.71 -0.53
C ILE A 59 -2.93 5.41 -0.87
N ILE A 60 -3.86 4.70 -1.50
CA ILE A 60 -5.21 5.21 -1.75
C ILE A 60 -6.00 5.09 -0.45
N CYS A 61 -6.36 6.24 0.12
CA CYS A 61 -7.10 6.33 1.36
C CYS A 61 -8.59 6.58 1.09
N PRO A 62 -9.51 5.81 1.70
CA PRO A 62 -10.95 5.98 1.48
C PRO A 62 -11.49 7.29 2.08
N LYS A 63 -10.82 7.83 3.10
CA LYS A 63 -11.19 9.09 3.76
C LYS A 63 -10.89 10.33 2.93
N THR A 64 -9.97 10.22 1.96
CA THR A 64 -9.71 11.26 0.96
C THR A 64 -10.50 10.93 -0.30
N LYS A 65 -11.83 11.13 -0.25
CA LYS A 65 -12.62 11.19 -1.49
C LYS A 65 -11.98 12.25 -2.40
N GLY A 66 -11.59 11.83 -3.60
CA GLY A 66 -10.73 12.60 -4.49
C GLY A 66 -11.27 13.98 -4.85
N ASN A 67 -10.35 14.94 -4.96
CA ASN A 67 -10.49 15.97 -5.99
C ASN A 67 -10.01 15.34 -7.30
N VAL A 68 -10.92 14.68 -8.02
CA VAL A 68 -10.80 14.46 -9.47
C VAL A 68 -11.78 15.37 -10.18
#